data_AF-A0A9X9A120-F1
#
_entry.id   AF-A0A9X9A120-F1
#
_cell.length_a   1.000
_cell.length_b   1.000
_cell.length_c   1.000
_cell.angle_alpha   90.00
_cell.angle_beta   90.00
_cell.angle_gamma   90.00
#
_symmetry.space_group_name_H-M   'P 1'
#
loop_
_entity.id
_entity.type
_entity.pdbx_description
1 polymer ?
#
loop_
_entity_poly.entity_id
_entity_poly.type
_entity_poly.pdbx_seq_one_letter_code
_entity_poly.pdbx_strand_id
1 'polypeptide(L)'
;AELEPLPVQYADFAQWQRDWLKDEVLYQQLAYWKEELSGELPVLMLPMDRPRPPVQTHHGLTHNVLLSRSLLDKLNELSRQEGATLFMTLLAS
;
A
#
# COMPACT_ATOMS: atom_id res chain seq x y z
N ALA A 1 28.40 21.45 -7.61
CA ALA A 1 27.33 22.44 -7.78
C ALA A 1 26.45 22.34 -6.55
N GLU A 2 26.15 23.46 -5.91
CA GLU A 2 25.20 23.51 -4.79
C GLU A 2 23.78 23.39 -5.36
N LEU A 3 22.94 22.55 -4.74
CA LEU A 3 21.56 22.35 -5.20
C LEU A 3 20.68 23.44 -4.59
N GLU A 4 19.75 23.96 -5.38
CA GLU A 4 18.73 24.88 -4.89
C GLU A 4 17.88 24.22 -3.78
N PRO A 5 17.52 24.97 -2.73
CA PRO A 5 16.72 24.43 -1.65
C PRO A 5 15.34 23.97 -2.15
N LEU A 6 14.88 22.82 -1.67
CA LEU A 6 13.53 22.33 -1.99
C LEU A 6 12.49 23.25 -1.34
N PRO A 7 11.41 23.60 -2.06
CA PRO A 7 10.38 24.52 -1.58
C PRO A 7 9.51 23.94 -0.47
N VAL A 8 9.54 22.61 -0.28
CA VAL A 8 8.81 21.90 0.77
C VAL A 8 9.77 20.89 1.40
N GLN A 9 9.90 20.94 2.71
CA GLN A 9 10.63 19.97 3.50
C GLN A 9 9.67 18.98 4.16
N TYR A 10 10.18 17.83 4.58
CA TYR A 10 9.34 16.82 5.25
C TYR A 10 8.72 17.34 6.56
N ALA A 11 9.40 18.28 7.24
CA ALA A 11 8.86 18.94 8.43
C ALA A 11 7.58 19.74 8.12
N ASP A 12 7.52 20.41 6.96
CA ASP A 12 6.35 21.15 6.50
C ASP A 12 5.18 20.20 6.23
N PHE A 13 5.46 19.06 5.55
CA PHE A 13 4.47 18.01 5.34
C PHE A 13 3.93 17.45 6.66
N ALA A 14 4.81 17.16 7.63
CA ALA A 14 4.39 16.61 8.91
C ALA A 14 3.52 17.60 9.71
N GLN A 15 3.83 18.90 9.65
CA GLN A 15 2.99 19.93 10.26
C GLN A 15 1.66 20.05 9.53
N TRP A 16 1.68 20.12 8.20
CA TRP A 16 0.47 20.15 7.37
C TRP A 16 -0.44 18.94 7.67
N GLN A 17 0.10 17.74 7.77
CA GLN A 17 -0.69 16.54 8.03
C GLN A 17 -1.37 16.60 9.40
N ARG A 18 -0.68 17.09 10.44
CA ARG A 18 -1.28 17.29 11.78
C ARG A 18 -2.42 18.31 11.74
N ASP A 19 -2.23 19.39 10.98
CA ASP A 19 -3.24 20.45 10.87
C ASP A 19 -4.42 20.05 9.99
N TRP A 20 -4.21 19.18 9.00
CA TRP A 20 -5.25 18.66 8.11
C TRP A 20 -6.03 17.51 8.75
N LEU A 21 -5.36 16.57 9.40
CA LEU A 21 -5.96 15.37 9.99
C LEU A 21 -6.53 15.66 11.39
N LYS A 22 -7.49 16.57 11.47
CA LYS A 22 -8.21 16.94 12.69
C LYS A 22 -9.69 17.15 12.42
N ASP A 23 -10.47 17.32 13.50
CA ASP A 23 -11.90 17.63 13.46
C ASP A 23 -12.64 16.72 12.47
N GLU A 24 -13.42 17.28 11.55
CA GLU A 24 -14.27 16.55 10.61
C GLU A 24 -13.49 15.54 9.75
N VAL A 25 -12.31 15.90 9.23
CA VAL A 25 -11.50 15.01 8.39
C VAL A 25 -11.07 13.78 9.19
N LEU A 26 -10.61 13.99 10.42
CA LEU A 26 -10.23 12.89 11.30
C LEU A 26 -11.44 11.99 11.60
N TYR A 27 -12.60 12.57 11.91
CA TYR A 27 -13.81 11.79 12.18
C TYR A 27 -14.26 10.96 10.98
N GLN A 28 -14.28 11.55 9.78
CA GLN A 28 -14.66 10.84 8.55
C GLN A 28 -13.70 9.69 8.23
N GLN A 29 -12.39 9.95 8.27
CA GLN A 29 -11.37 8.93 8.00
C GLN A 29 -11.45 7.79 9.03
N LEU A 30 -11.61 8.11 10.32
CA LEU A 30 -11.71 7.11 11.37
C LEU A 30 -13.00 6.30 11.28
N ALA A 31 -14.12 6.94 10.95
CA ALA A 31 -15.41 6.26 10.79
C ALA A 31 -15.33 5.20 9.69
N TYR A 32 -14.80 5.57 8.52
CA TYR A 32 -14.60 4.64 7.41
C TYR A 32 -13.78 3.41 7.82
N TRP A 33 -12.59 3.61 8.41
CA TRP A 33 -11.74 2.46 8.79
C TRP A 33 -12.32 1.61 9.90
N LYS A 34 -13.07 2.19 10.83
CA LYS A 34 -13.76 1.41 11.87
C LYS A 34 -14.86 0.53 11.28
N GLU A 35 -15.54 0.99 10.25
CA GLU A 35 -16.57 0.23 9.55
C GLU A 35 -15.94 -0.89 8.70
N GLU A 36 -14.99 -0.56 7.83
CA GLU A 36 -14.34 -1.52 6.92
C GLU A 36 -13.58 -2.64 7.66
N LEU A 37 -12.98 -2.32 8.80
CA LEU A 37 -12.22 -3.26 9.62
C LEU A 37 -13.02 -3.75 10.84
N SER A 38 -14.34 -3.60 10.83
CA SER A 38 -15.21 -4.14 11.88
C SER A 38 -15.34 -5.67 11.77
N GLY A 39 -15.75 -6.30 12.87
CA GLY A 39 -16.02 -7.73 12.91
C GLY A 39 -14.77 -8.60 13.05
N GLU A 40 -14.92 -9.88 12.68
CA GLU A 40 -13.83 -10.84 12.72
C GLU A 40 -13.01 -10.77 11.43
N LEU A 41 -11.74 -10.38 11.56
CA LEU A 41 -10.83 -10.30 10.42
C LEU A 41 -10.07 -11.62 10.27
N PRO A 42 -10.06 -12.23 9.07
CA PRO A 42 -9.38 -13.49 8.85
C PRO A 42 -7.87 -13.30 8.99
N VAL A 43 -7.22 -14.25 9.67
CA VAL A 43 -5.76 -14.31 9.70
C VAL A 43 -5.28 -15.08 8.47
N LEU A 44 -4.40 -14.45 7.68
CA LEU A 44 -3.81 -15.08 6.50
C LEU A 44 -2.88 -16.24 6.92
N MET A 45 -3.32 -17.47 6.64
CA MET A 45 -2.58 -18.70 6.91
C MET A 45 -1.92 -19.20 5.63
N LEU A 46 -0.67 -18.78 5.38
CA LEU A 46 0.13 -19.30 4.28
C LEU A 46 0.81 -20.64 4.68
N PRO A 47 1.04 -21.55 3.73
CA PRO A 47 1.90 -22.71 3.97
C PRO A 47 3.29 -22.25 4.42
N MET A 48 3.76 -22.73 5.57
CA MET A 48 5.06 -22.36 6.12
C MET A 48 6.01 -23.57 6.13
N ASP A 49 7.25 -23.38 5.70
CA ASP A 49 8.29 -24.42 5.78
C ASP A 49 8.70 -24.74 7.22
N ARG A 50 8.47 -23.79 8.15
CA ARG A 50 8.82 -23.89 9.58
C ARG A 50 7.76 -23.20 10.44
N PRO A 51 7.62 -23.58 11.72
CA PRO A 51 6.73 -22.89 12.66
C PRO A 51 7.06 -21.39 12.79
N ARG A 52 6.02 -20.54 12.88
CA ARG A 52 6.19 -19.10 13.14
C ARG A 52 6.79 -18.90 14.55
N PRO A 53 7.91 -18.16 14.69
CA PRO A 53 8.48 -17.89 16.01
C PRO A 53 7.55 -17.00 16.85
N PRO A 54 7.57 -17.12 18.18
CA PRO A 54 6.73 -16.31 19.07
C PRO A 54 7.16 -14.83 19.11
N VAL A 55 8.40 -14.53 18.71
CA VAL A 55 8.93 -13.18 18.56
C VAL A 55 9.25 -12.95 17.09
N GLN A 56 8.74 -11.85 16.52
CA GLN A 56 8.99 -11.50 15.14
C GLN A 56 10.49 -11.28 14.90
N THR A 57 10.99 -11.82 13.79
CA THR A 57 12.32 -11.51 13.29
C THR A 57 12.19 -10.73 11.99
N HIS A 58 13.27 -10.03 11.59
CA HIS A 58 13.29 -9.21 10.37
C HIS A 58 14.23 -9.79 9.30
N HIS A 59 14.60 -11.06 9.41
CA HIS A 59 15.38 -11.74 8.36
C HIS A 59 14.48 -12.04 7.17
N GLY A 60 14.86 -11.53 6.00
CA GLY A 60 14.11 -11.72 4.76
C GLY A 60 15.04 -11.92 3.57
N LEU A 61 14.47 -12.41 2.48
CA LEU A 61 15.11 -12.55 1.17
C LEU A 61 14.14 -11.99 0.12
N THR A 62 14.68 -11.50 -0.99
CA THR A 62 13.88 -11.01 -2.11
C THR A 62 14.05 -11.93 -3.31
N HIS A 63 12.92 -12.34 -3.89
CA HIS A 63 12.86 -13.02 -5.18
C HIS A 63 12.12 -12.13 -6.18
N ASN A 64 12.80 -11.81 -7.28
CA ASN A 64 12.23 -10.95 -8.32
C ASN A 64 11.59 -11.80 -9.41
N VAL A 65 10.38 -11.43 -9.83
CA VAL A 65 9.70 -11.99 -10.99
C VAL A 65 9.57 -10.88 -12.03
N LEU A 66 10.00 -11.15 -13.26
CA LEU A 66 9.92 -10.21 -14.37
C LEU A 66 8.76 -10.61 -15.28
N LEU A 67 7.85 -9.68 -15.51
CA LEU A 67 6.79 -9.85 -16.51
C LEU A 67 7.33 -9.43 -17.88
N SER A 68 7.05 -10.23 -18.91
CA SER A 68 7.44 -9.88 -20.27
C SER A 68 6.72 -8.60 -20.70
N ARG A 69 7.33 -7.84 -21.61
CA ARG A 69 6.70 -6.63 -22.17
C ARG A 69 5.32 -6.94 -22.77
N SER A 70 5.21 -8.05 -23.49
CA SER A 70 3.96 -8.48 -24.10
C SER A 70 2.86 -8.81 -23.08
N LEU A 71 3.21 -9.35 -21.90
CA LEU A 71 2.25 -9.58 -20.83
C LEU A 71 1.83 -8.25 -20.18
N LEU A 72 2.78 -7.35 -19.93
CA LEU A 72 2.49 -6.03 -19.37
C LEU A 72 1.55 -5.22 -20.28
N ASP A 73 1.76 -5.25 -21.59
CA ASP A 73 0.88 -4.54 -22.55
C ASP A 73 -0.54 -5.11 -22.50
N LYS A 74 -0.70 -6.44 -22.39
CA LYS A 74 -2.02 -7.09 -22.23
C LYS A 74 -2.69 -6.76 -20.90
N LEU A 75 -1.92 -6.70 -19.80
CA LEU A 75 -2.46 -6.32 -18.49
C LEU A 75 -2.95 -4.87 -18.49
N ASN A 76 -2.19 -3.94 -19.09
CA ASN A 76 -2.63 -2.55 -19.23
C ASN A 76 -3.90 -2.42 -20.07
N GLU A 77 -4.00 -3.20 -21.15
CA GLU A 77 -5.21 -3.25 -21.97
C GLU A 77 -6.41 -3.73 -21.15
N LEU A 78 -6.25 -4.83 -20.40
CA LEU A 78 -7.28 -5.35 -19.51
C LEU A 78 -7.70 -4.31 -18.45
N SER A 79 -6.73 -3.69 -17.78
CA SER A 79 -7.02 -2.64 -16.79
C SER A 79 -7.87 -1.52 -17.39
N ARG A 80 -7.53 -1.05 -18.60
CA ARG A 80 -8.30 -0.01 -19.27
C ARG A 80 -9.70 -0.47 -19.65
N GLN A 81 -9.85 -1.69 -20.15
CA GLN A 81 -11.14 -2.27 -20.52
C GLN A 81 -12.09 -2.37 -19.31
N GLU A 82 -11.55 -2.71 -18.14
CA GLU A 82 -12.31 -2.84 -16.89
C GLU A 82 -12.42 -1.52 -16.10
N GLY A 83 -11.90 -0.40 -16.64
CA GLY A 83 -11.87 0.89 -15.93
C GLY A 83 -11.02 0.87 -14.65
N ALA A 84 -10.11 -0.09 -14.52
CA ALA A 84 -9.22 -0.29 -13.39
C ALA A 84 -7.82 0.30 -13.64
N THR A 85 -7.08 0.53 -12.55
CA THR A 85 -5.64 0.80 -12.66
C THR A 85 -4.86 -0.52 -12.76
N LEU A 86 -3.64 -0.49 -13.33
CA LEU A 86 -2.77 -1.68 -13.34
C LEU A 86 -2.52 -2.22 -11.92
N PHE A 87 -2.42 -1.34 -10.92
CA PHE A 87 -2.29 -1.74 -9.51
C PHE A 87 -3.47 -2.60 -9.06
N MET A 88 -4.71 -2.18 -9.34
CA MET A 88 -5.91 -2.94 -8.99
C MET A 88 -5.94 -4.30 -9.69
N THR A 89 -5.56 -4.35 -10.97
CA THR A 89 -5.48 -5.61 -11.72
C THR A 89 -4.47 -6.59 -11.11
N LEU A 90 -3.30 -6.11 -10.69
CA LEU A 90 -2.28 -6.94 -10.05
C LEU A 90 -2.64 -7.32 -8.59
N LEU A 91 -3.40 -6.47 -7.90
CA LEU A 91 -3.86 -6.75 -6.54
C LEU A 91 -4.94 -7.84 -6.51
N ALA A 92 -5.74 -7.94 -7.57
CA ALA A 92 -6.83 -8.90 -7.67
C ALA A 92 -6.41 -10.28 -8.22
N SER A 93 -5.19 -10.40 -8.76
CA SER A 93 -4.71 -11.61 -9.44
C SER A 93 -4.22 -12.71 -8.51
#